data_AF-M2YZN1-F1
#
_entry.id   AF-M2YZN1-F1
#
_cell.length_a   1.000
_cell.length_b   1.000
_cell.length_c   1.000
_cell.angle_alpha   90.00
_cell.angle_beta   90.00
_cell.angle_gamma   90.00
#
_symmetry.space_group_name_H-M   'P 1'
#
loop_
_entity.id
_entity.type
_entity.pdbx_description
1 polymer ?
#
loop_
_entity_poly.entity_id
_entity_poly.type
_entity_poly.pdbx_seq_one_letter_code
_entity_poly.pdbx_strand_id
1 'polypeptide(L)'
;MPPLTSRITPDDHVAIGASIKAAQAGILIVTRQAPLGSTVQQEAVAAMACLERLRTTLDNLLFLHVHEDLDPRQIRHMVYCPGASLRHDYSVGEEGMQDAFAHWELEG
;
A
#
# COMPACT_ATOMS: atom_id res chain seq x y z
N MET A 1 1.70 31.89 0.53
CA MET A 1 1.83 30.59 -0.17
C MET A 1 1.00 29.58 0.60
N PRO A 2 0.05 28.87 -0.02
CA PRO A 2 -0.57 27.73 0.65
C PRO A 2 0.51 26.64 0.83
N PRO A 3 0.47 25.85 1.91
CA PRO A 3 1.41 24.75 2.08
C PRO A 3 1.21 23.74 0.95
N LEU A 4 2.32 23.18 0.44
CA LEU A 4 2.31 22.01 -0.43
C LEU A 4 1.85 20.79 0.40
N THR A 5 0.57 20.74 0.76
CA THR A 5 -0.04 19.50 1.23
C THR A 5 -0.32 18.66 0.00
N SER A 6 0.69 17.98 -0.54
CA SER A 6 0.46 16.80 -1.38
C SER A 6 -0.17 15.74 -0.47
N ARG A 7 -1.48 15.84 -0.27
CA ARG A 7 -2.25 14.83 0.45
C ARG A 7 -2.26 13.60 -0.44
N ILE A 8 -1.46 12.60 -0.10
CA ILE A 8 -1.61 11.26 -0.66
C ILE A 8 -3.08 10.87 -0.44
N THR A 9 -3.81 10.68 -1.53
CA THR A 9 -5.23 10.34 -1.50
C THR A 9 -5.40 8.85 -1.13
N PRO A 10 -6.60 8.41 -0.70
CA PRO A 10 -6.87 6.98 -0.49
C PRO A 10 -6.52 6.13 -1.71
N ASP A 11 -6.82 6.61 -2.92
CA ASP A 11 -6.48 5.93 -4.18
C ASP A 11 -4.96 5.82 -4.37
N ASP A 12 -4.22 6.89 -4.06
CA ASP A 12 -2.75 6.84 -4.08
C ASP A 12 -2.21 5.81 -3.07
N HIS A 13 -2.80 5.73 -1.87
CA HIS A 13 -2.42 4.73 -0.88
C HIS A 13 -2.64 3.30 -1.41
N VAL A 14 -3.73 3.03 -2.13
CA VAL A 14 -3.98 1.72 -2.75
C VAL A 14 -2.93 1.39 -3.82
N ALA A 15 -2.66 2.33 -4.72
CA ALA A 15 -1.67 2.15 -5.77
C ALA A 15 -0.24 1.95 -5.21
N ILE A 16 0.13 2.72 -4.19
CA ILE A 16 1.41 2.59 -3.48
C ILE A 16 1.47 1.24 -2.75
N GLY A 17 0.39 0.83 -2.06
CA GLY A 17 0.29 -0.45 -1.39
C GLY A 17 0.52 -1.64 -2.33
N ALA A 18 -0.12 -1.63 -3.50
CA ALA A 18 0.11 -2.63 -4.55
C ALA A 18 1.57 -2.64 -5.05
N SER A 19 2.15 -1.46 -5.25
CA SER A 19 3.55 -1.32 -5.70
C SER A 19 4.54 -1.84 -4.66
N ILE A 20 4.30 -1.58 -3.37
CA ILE A 20 5.11 -2.13 -2.28
C ILE A 20 5.04 -3.66 -2.27
N LYS A 21 3.85 -4.26 -2.40
CA LYS A 21 3.68 -5.72 -2.44
C LYS A 21 4.45 -6.34 -3.61
N ALA A 22 4.37 -5.74 -4.79
CA ALA A 22 5.13 -6.18 -5.97
C ALA A 22 6.65 -6.08 -5.76
N ALA A 23 7.13 -4.96 -5.18
CA ALA A 23 8.54 -4.77 -4.85
C ALA A 23 9.03 -5.78 -3.80
N GLN A 24 8.24 -6.05 -2.75
CA GLN A 24 8.54 -7.09 -1.76
C GLN A 24 8.68 -8.47 -2.42
N ALA A 25 7.74 -8.84 -3.30
CA ALA A 25 7.82 -10.11 -4.04
C ALA A 25 9.11 -10.19 -4.87
N GLY A 26 9.48 -9.13 -5.59
CA GLY A 26 10.72 -9.05 -6.37
C GLY A 26 11.99 -9.18 -5.50
N ILE A 27 12.07 -8.42 -4.40
CA ILE A 27 13.22 -8.48 -3.48
C ILE A 27 13.34 -9.86 -2.82
N LEU A 28 12.22 -10.52 -2.53
CA LEU A 28 12.22 -11.87 -1.96
C LEU A 28 12.80 -12.89 -2.95
N ILE A 29 12.50 -12.77 -4.24
CA ILE A 29 13.11 -13.60 -5.28
C ILE A 29 14.63 -13.41 -5.30
N VAL A 30 15.10 -12.16 -5.31
CA VAL A 30 16.55 -11.84 -5.29
C VAL A 30 17.21 -12.43 -4.03
N THR A 31 16.62 -12.22 -2.85
CA THR A 31 17.14 -12.73 -1.57
C THR A 31 17.27 -14.25 -1.56
N ARG A 32 16.34 -14.97 -2.21
CA ARG A 32 16.32 -16.43 -2.29
C ARG A 32 17.32 -17.01 -3.28
N GLN A 33 17.64 -16.25 -4.33
CA GLN A 33 18.52 -16.72 -5.42
C GLN A 33 19.98 -16.27 -5.23
N ALA A 34 20.22 -15.19 -4.48
CA ALA A 34 21.56 -14.70 -4.22
C ALA A 34 22.36 -15.67 -3.31
N PRO A 35 23.67 -15.88 -3.56
CA PRO A 35 24.51 -16.66 -2.67
C PRO A 35 24.50 -16.12 -1.24
N LEU A 36 24.45 -17.01 -0.25
CA LEU A 36 24.44 -16.63 1.16
C LEU A 36 25.67 -15.79 1.51
N GLY A 37 25.46 -14.65 2.17
CA GLY A 37 26.52 -13.73 2.57
C GLY A 37 27.07 -12.85 1.45
N SER A 38 26.59 -12.99 0.21
CA SER A 38 26.95 -12.08 -0.88
C SER A 38 26.43 -10.67 -0.63
N THR A 39 27.13 -9.67 -1.20
CA THR A 39 26.70 -8.27 -1.16
C THR A 39 25.27 -8.09 -1.69
N VAL A 40 24.93 -8.80 -2.78
CA VAL A 40 23.58 -8.77 -3.36
C VAL A 40 22.52 -9.23 -2.35
N GLN A 41 22.78 -10.32 -1.61
CA GLN A 41 21.86 -10.79 -0.59
C GLN A 41 21.70 -9.77 0.55
N GLN A 42 22.81 -9.19 1.01
CA GLN A 42 22.80 -8.20 2.09
C GLN A 42 22.03 -6.93 1.69
N GLU A 43 22.24 -6.45 0.48
CA GLU A 43 21.51 -5.31 -0.09
C GLU A 43 20.01 -5.61 -0.24
N ALA A 44 19.65 -6.81 -0.71
CA ALA A 44 18.24 -7.21 -0.83
C ALA A 44 17.54 -7.27 0.54
N VAL A 45 18.20 -7.81 1.57
CA VAL A 45 17.68 -7.82 2.95
C VAL A 45 17.52 -6.39 3.49
N ALA A 46 18.51 -5.53 3.27
CA ALA A 46 18.44 -4.13 3.69
C ALA A 46 17.30 -3.38 2.97
N ALA A 47 17.13 -3.61 1.67
CA ALA A 47 16.04 -3.04 0.88
C ALA A 47 14.67 -3.49 1.40
N MET A 48 14.50 -4.78 1.70
CA MET A 48 13.27 -5.31 2.30
C MET A 48 12.93 -4.62 3.62
N ALA A 49 13.93 -4.44 4.50
CA ALA A 49 13.74 -3.78 5.79
C ALA A 49 13.37 -2.29 5.64
N CYS A 50 13.96 -1.57 4.68
CA CYS A 50 13.59 -0.19 4.38
C CYS A 50 12.18 -0.09 3.81
N LEU A 51 11.80 -1.02 2.93
CA LEU A 51 10.48 -1.07 2.33
C LEU A 51 9.39 -1.35 3.37
N GLU A 52 9.65 -2.23 4.34
CA GLU A 52 8.73 -2.53 5.44
C GLU A 52 8.54 -1.34 6.39
N ARG A 53 9.59 -0.56 6.65
CA ARG A 53 9.48 0.70 7.38
C ARG A 53 8.60 1.70 6.63
N LEU A 54 8.82 1.86 5.33
CA LEU A 54 8.00 2.74 4.49
C LEU A 54 6.52 2.30 4.48
N ARG A 55 6.27 1.00 4.31
CA ARG A 55 4.92 0.40 4.39
C ARG A 55 4.24 0.79 5.70
N THR A 56 4.91 0.58 6.82
CA THR A 56 4.38 0.89 8.16
C THR A 56 4.10 2.38 8.34
N THR A 57 4.99 3.25 7.86
CA THR A 57 4.77 4.71 7.92
C THR A 57 3.55 5.12 7.10
N LEU A 58 3.39 4.59 5.89
CA LEU A 58 2.26 4.91 5.02
C LEU A 58 0.93 4.34 5.54
N ASP A 59 0.97 3.15 6.16
CA ASP A 59 -0.17 2.54 6.84
C ASP A 59 -0.64 3.46 7.97
N ASN A 60 0.27 3.87 8.86
CA ASN A 60 -0.04 4.82 9.92
C ASN A 60 -0.60 6.16 9.38
N LEU A 61 -0.03 6.68 8.29
CA LEU A 61 -0.54 7.90 7.65
C LEU A 61 -1.96 7.71 7.10
N LEU A 62 -2.26 6.55 6.52
CA LEU A 62 -3.60 6.23 6.04
C LEU A 62 -4.61 6.25 7.19
N PHE A 63 -4.28 5.64 8.32
CA PHE A 63 -5.13 5.64 9.52
C PHE A 63 -5.34 7.02 10.12
N LEU A 64 -4.37 7.93 9.99
CA LEU A 64 -4.51 9.32 10.43
C LEU A 64 -5.37 10.17 9.48
N HIS A 65 -5.44 9.81 8.20
CA HIS A 65 -6.14 10.59 7.18
C HIS A 65 -7.55 10.08 6.85
N VAL A 66 -7.81 8.78 7.00
CA VAL A 66 -9.09 8.15 6.67
C VAL A 66 -9.81 7.73 7.95
N HIS A 67 -10.81 8.53 8.31
CA HIS A 67 -11.72 8.24 9.42
C HIS A 67 -12.58 7.00 9.14
N GLU A 68 -12.99 6.30 10.20
CA GLU A 68 -13.82 5.08 10.11
C GLU A 68 -15.15 5.30 9.40
N ASP A 69 -15.75 6.48 9.60
CA ASP A 69 -17.01 6.85 8.95
C ASP A 69 -16.90 6.96 7.41
N LEU A 70 -15.66 7.14 6.91
CA LEU A 70 -15.36 7.19 5.47
C LEU A 70 -14.87 5.85 4.93
N ASP A 71 -14.82 4.80 5.74
CA ASP A 71 -14.39 3.46 5.34
C ASP A 71 -15.28 2.38 5.97
N PRO A 72 -16.57 2.33 5.58
CA PRO A 72 -17.53 1.38 6.14
C PRO A 72 -17.15 -0.09 5.85
N ARG A 73 -16.32 -0.32 4.83
CA ARG A 73 -15.84 -1.63 4.40
C ARG A 73 -14.50 -2.02 5.01
N GLN A 74 -13.91 -1.14 5.84
CA GLN A 74 -12.63 -1.34 6.51
C GLN A 74 -11.47 -1.64 5.54
N ILE A 75 -11.54 -1.13 4.31
CA ILE A 75 -10.54 -1.34 3.25
C ILE A 75 -9.17 -0.76 3.65
N ARG A 76 -9.12 0.28 4.48
CA ARG A 76 -7.85 0.86 4.95
C ARG A 76 -6.93 -0.18 5.62
N HIS A 77 -7.51 -1.16 6.30
CA HIS A 77 -6.77 -2.26 6.94
C HIS A 77 -6.12 -3.22 5.92
N MET A 78 -6.61 -3.21 4.68
CA MET A 78 -6.22 -4.14 3.62
C MET A 78 -5.22 -3.52 2.64
N VAL A 79 -5.16 -2.19 2.55
CA VAL A 79 -4.28 -1.46 1.62
C VAL A 79 -2.83 -1.91 1.73
N TYR A 80 -2.26 -1.87 2.95
CA TYR A 80 -0.87 -2.27 3.22
C TYR A 80 -0.74 -3.68 3.81
N CYS A 81 -1.82 -4.46 3.85
CA CYS A 81 -1.79 -5.85 4.29
C CYS A 81 -1.12 -6.74 3.22
N PRO A 82 -0.05 -7.49 3.53
CA PRO A 82 0.67 -8.31 2.54
C PRO A 82 -0.17 -9.38 1.86
N GLY A 83 -1.21 -9.90 2.53
CA GLY A 83 -2.08 -10.97 2.01
C GLY A 83 -3.31 -10.48 1.26
N ALA A 84 -3.52 -9.17 1.16
CA ALA A 84 -4.71 -8.59 0.54
C ALA A 84 -4.41 -8.09 -0.87
N SER A 85 -5.33 -8.33 -1.80
CA SER A 85 -5.34 -7.69 -3.12
C SER A 85 -6.61 -6.87 -3.27
N LEU A 86 -6.49 -5.71 -3.90
CA LEU A 86 -7.59 -4.80 -4.15
C LEU A 86 -7.67 -4.58 -5.67
N ARG A 87 -8.87 -4.71 -6.21
CA ARG A 87 -9.15 -4.41 -7.62
C ARG A 87 -9.91 -3.08 -7.72
N HIS A 88 -9.64 -2.36 -8.79
CA HIS A 88 -10.38 -1.14 -9.10
C HIS A 88 -11.74 -1.52 -9.74
N ASP A 89 -12.85 -1.08 -9.17
CA ASP A 89 -14.18 -1.17 -9.76
C ASP A 89 -14.50 0.14 -10.50
N TYR A 90 -14.62 0.04 -11.83
CA TYR A 90 -14.94 1.16 -12.72
C TYR A 90 -16.45 1.43 -12.82
N SER A 91 -17.28 0.62 -12.18
CA SER A 91 -18.75 0.70 -12.25
C SER A 91 -19.35 1.73 -11.30
N VAL A 92 -18.55 2.23 -10.36
CA VAL A 92 -18.97 3.17 -9.33
C VAL A 92 -19.02 4.59 -9.91
N GLY A 93 -20.21 5.19 -9.94
CA GLY A 93 -20.41 6.59 -10.35
C GLY A 93 -19.98 7.60 -9.28
N GLU A 94 -20.12 8.91 -9.57
CA GLU A 94 -19.73 10.02 -8.66
C GLU A 94 -20.46 10.05 -7.29
N GLU A 95 -21.42 9.14 -7.05
CA GLU A 95 -22.17 9.01 -5.80
C GLU A 95 -21.34 8.50 -4.59
N GLY A 96 -20.08 8.13 -4.81
CA GLY A 96 -19.16 7.60 -3.78
C GLY A 96 -18.59 8.59 -2.76
N MET A 97 -19.08 9.84 -2.69
CA MET A 97 -18.47 10.92 -1.88
C MET A 97 -18.32 10.62 -0.36
N GLN A 98 -18.98 9.60 0.17
CA GLN A 98 -18.89 9.20 1.58
C GLN A 98 -17.94 8.02 1.84
N ASP A 99 -17.54 7.26 0.82
CA ASP A 99 -16.62 6.13 0.95
C ASP A 99 -15.27 6.50 0.31
N ALA A 100 -14.23 6.64 1.14
CA ALA A 100 -12.88 6.97 0.74
C ALA A 100 -12.27 5.95 -0.24
N PHE A 101 -12.81 4.73 -0.28
CA PHE A 101 -12.35 3.65 -1.15
C PHE A 101 -13.43 3.20 -2.13
N ALA A 102 -14.41 4.05 -2.46
CA ALA A 102 -15.57 3.69 -3.29
C ALA A 102 -15.21 2.87 -4.54
N HIS A 103 -14.10 3.21 -5.21
CA HIS A 103 -13.63 2.55 -6.43
C HIS A 103 -12.84 1.25 -6.21
N TRP A 104 -12.75 0.73 -4.99
CA TRP A 104 -11.92 -0.44 -4.68
C TRP A 104 -12.71 -1.56 -4.07
N GLU A 105 -12.40 -2.79 -4.46
CA GLU A 105 -12.97 -4.01 -3.90
C GLU A 105 -11.88 -5.00 -3.54
N LEU A 106 -12.13 -5.82 -2.51
CA LEU A 106 -11.27 -6.95 -2.18
C LEU A 106 -11.35 -8.02 -3.27
N GLU A 107 -10.18 -8.43 -3.75
CA GLU A 107 -10.04 -9.60 -4.61
C GLU A 107 -10.07 -10.85 -3.71
N GLY A 108 -11.00 -11.76 -4.00
CA GLY A 108 -11.21 -13.01 -3.24
C GLY A 108 -10.24 -14.13 -3.62
#